data_AF-A0A661TLM4-F1
#
_entry.id   AF-A0A661TLM4-F1
#
_cell.length_a   1.000
_cell.length_b   1.000
_cell.length_c   1.000
_cell.angle_alpha   90.00
_cell.angle_beta   90.00
_cell.angle_gamma   90.00
#
_symmetry.space_group_name_H-M   'P 1'
#
loop_
_entity.id
_entity.type
_entity.pdbx_description
1 polymer ?
#
loop_
_entity_poly.entity_id
_entity_poly.type
_entity_poly.pdbx_seq_one_letter_code
_entity_poly.pdbx_strand_id
1 'polypeptide(L)'
;DVIDMVALCLSTIGVNPETSTPVSVATFCDVTAQVAGIEAGAGTIDLGFWNDITDPGYSALKDAENDGDQRVFKISFPDNGDLVFEGVVAGVNFTDIPLDGSPALLANITLIKKSEHRF
;
A
#
# COMPACT_ATOMS: atom_id res chain seq x y z
N ASP A 1 -7.19 17.47 13.59
CA ASP A 1 -6.19 17.29 12.53
C ASP A 1 -6.76 16.60 11.29
N VAL A 2 -7.63 17.27 10.55
CA VAL A 2 -8.25 16.78 9.29
C VAL A 2 -7.93 17.72 8.11
N ILE A 3 -7.10 18.75 8.34
CA ILE A 3 -6.91 19.84 7.37
C ILE A 3 -5.83 19.54 6.33
N ASP A 4 -5.07 18.44 6.49
CA ASP A 4 -3.89 18.12 5.67
C ASP A 4 -3.99 16.75 4.95
N MET A 5 -5.17 16.12 4.95
CA MET A 5 -5.40 14.87 4.24
C MET A 5 -6.46 15.05 3.15
N VAL A 6 -6.14 14.57 1.95
CA VAL A 6 -7.07 14.52 0.81
C VAL A 6 -7.80 13.17 0.85
N ALA A 7 -9.13 13.21 0.78
CA ALA A 7 -9.93 11.99 0.73
C ALA A 7 -9.76 11.28 -0.62
N LEU A 8 -9.59 9.96 -0.57
CA LEU A 8 -9.49 9.12 -1.77
C LEU A 8 -10.77 8.27 -1.88
N CYS A 9 -11.42 8.32 -3.05
CA CYS A 9 -12.59 7.50 -3.37
C CYS A 9 -12.14 6.10 -3.83
N LEU A 10 -11.72 5.27 -2.88
CA LEU A 10 -11.18 3.93 -3.16
C LEU A 10 -12.29 2.92 -3.47
N SER A 11 -12.04 2.04 -4.43
CA SER A 11 -12.86 0.88 -4.76
C SER A 11 -12.31 -0.41 -4.12
N THR A 12 -10.99 -0.55 -4.02
CA THR A 12 -10.33 -1.72 -3.42
C THR A 12 -9.06 -1.34 -2.67
N ILE A 13 -8.68 -2.17 -1.70
CA ILE A 13 -7.43 -2.03 -0.93
C ILE A 13 -6.80 -3.42 -0.84
N GLY A 14 -5.58 -3.56 -1.35
CA GLY A 14 -4.73 -4.74 -1.20
C GLY A 14 -3.54 -4.42 -0.32
N VAL A 15 -3.28 -5.23 0.70
CA VAL A 15 -2.10 -5.09 1.56
C VAL A 15 -1.20 -6.30 1.33
N ASN A 16 0.00 -6.06 0.82
CA ASN A 16 0.98 -7.09 0.49
C ASN A 16 2.19 -6.92 1.41
N PRO A 17 2.11 -7.37 2.67
CA PRO A 17 3.25 -7.28 3.57
C PRO A 17 4.37 -8.16 3.03
N GLU A 18 5.59 -7.65 3.09
CA GLU A 18 6.75 -8.50 2.84
C GLU A 18 6.82 -9.54 3.96
N THR A 19 7.13 -10.78 3.57
CA THR A 19 7.28 -11.90 4.48
C THR A 19 8.66 -12.51 4.31
N SER A 20 9.36 -12.73 5.40
CA SER A 20 10.70 -13.28 5.35
C SER A 20 10.60 -14.77 5.14
N THR A 21 11.45 -15.26 4.25
CA THR A 21 11.65 -16.69 4.09
C THR A 21 12.62 -17.18 5.17
N PRO A 22 12.28 -18.25 5.92
CA PRO A 22 13.20 -18.83 6.87
C PRO A 22 14.51 -19.25 6.20
N VAL A 23 15.64 -18.98 6.86
CA VAL A 23 16.95 -19.42 6.39
C VAL A 23 17.25 -20.79 7.00
N SER A 24 17.55 -21.77 6.15
CA SER A 24 18.00 -23.08 6.61
C SER A 24 19.37 -22.97 7.27
N VAL A 25 19.47 -23.42 8.51
CA VAL A 25 20.73 -23.60 9.26
C VAL A 25 20.95 -25.07 9.57
N ALA A 26 20.38 -25.94 8.73
CA ALA A 26 20.46 -27.39 8.88
C ALA A 26 21.91 -27.83 9.09
N THR A 27 22.11 -28.61 10.15
CA THR A 27 23.40 -29.25 10.43
C THR A 27 23.23 -30.76 10.28
N PHE A 28 24.33 -31.51 10.31
CA PHE A 28 24.25 -32.97 10.32
C PHE A 28 23.47 -33.53 11.53
N CYS A 29 23.41 -32.78 12.63
CA CYS A 29 22.69 -33.15 13.84
C CYS A 29 21.20 -32.78 13.80
N ASP A 30 20.80 -31.84 12.92
CA ASP A 30 19.41 -31.46 12.72
C ASP A 30 19.23 -30.89 11.30
N VAL A 31 18.64 -31.71 10.43
CA VAL A 31 18.39 -31.38 9.02
C VAL A 31 17.18 -30.47 8.81
N THR A 32 16.43 -30.16 9.87
CA THR A 32 15.21 -29.35 9.83
C THR A 32 15.39 -27.97 10.47
N ALA A 33 16.55 -27.69 11.06
CA ALA A 33 16.81 -26.44 11.75
C ALA A 33 16.68 -25.23 10.80
N GLN A 34 15.85 -24.27 11.20
CA GLN A 34 15.64 -23.01 10.49
C GLN A 34 15.76 -21.84 11.46
N VAL A 35 16.26 -20.71 10.96
CA VAL A 35 16.23 -19.42 11.65
C VAL A 35 15.25 -18.51 10.91
N ALA A 36 14.48 -17.72 11.68
CA ALA A 36 13.60 -16.72 11.10
C ALA A 36 14.41 -15.78 10.19
N GLY A 37 13.91 -15.56 8.98
CA GLY A 37 14.51 -14.59 8.07
C GLY A 37 14.40 -13.17 8.64
N ILE A 38 15.26 -12.28 8.15
CA ILE A 38 15.12 -10.85 8.40
C ILE A 38 14.28 -10.28 7.27
N GLU A 39 13.18 -9.62 7.61
CA GLU A 39 12.34 -8.89 6.64
C GLU A 39 13.19 -7.81 5.95
N ALA A 40 13.31 -7.86 4.62
CA ALA A 40 14.11 -6.87 3.88
C ALA A 40 13.38 -5.53 3.70
N GLY A 41 12.05 -5.51 3.87
CA GLY A 41 11.20 -4.33 3.74
C GLY A 41 9.85 -4.47 4.44
N ALA A 42 9.00 -3.45 4.27
CA ALA A 42 7.67 -3.40 4.88
C ALA A 42 6.55 -3.93 3.96
N GLY A 43 6.83 -4.14 2.68
CA GLY A 43 5.87 -4.55 1.66
C GLY A 43 5.25 -3.38 0.87
N THR A 44 4.13 -3.66 0.22
CA THR A 44 3.41 -2.70 -0.61
C THR A 44 1.91 -2.65 -0.26
N ILE A 45 1.26 -1.55 -0.60
CA ILE A 45 -0.18 -1.39 -0.55
C ILE A 45 -0.67 -0.99 -1.94
N ASP A 46 -1.69 -1.69 -2.42
CA ASP A 46 -2.39 -1.40 -3.66
C ASP A 46 -3.72 -0.73 -3.37
N LEU A 47 -3.95 0.45 -3.96
CA LEU A 47 -5.18 1.20 -3.84
C LEU A 47 -5.88 1.24 -5.20
N GLY A 48 -7.02 0.56 -5.31
CA GLY A 48 -7.87 0.61 -6.50
C GLY A 48 -8.85 1.77 -6.42
N PHE A 49 -9.07 2.48 -7.52
CA PHE A 49 -10.04 3.56 -7.63
C PHE A 49 -10.50 3.75 -9.08
N TRP A 50 -11.59 4.48 -9.27
CA TRP A 50 -12.10 4.81 -10.60
C TRP A 50 -11.41 6.07 -11.13
N ASN A 51 -11.15 6.11 -12.43
CA ASN A 51 -10.59 7.30 -13.05
C ASN A 51 -11.63 8.44 -13.06
N ASP A 52 -11.41 9.45 -12.24
CA ASP A 52 -12.13 10.72 -12.27
C ASP A 52 -11.10 11.85 -12.21
N ILE A 53 -10.90 12.53 -13.35
CA ILE A 53 -9.93 13.63 -13.46
C ILE A 53 -10.34 14.87 -12.66
N THR A 54 -11.62 14.95 -12.28
CA THR A 54 -12.15 16.06 -11.47
C THR A 54 -12.04 15.79 -9.97
N ASP A 55 -11.70 14.56 -9.57
CA ASP A 55 -11.49 14.20 -8.17
C ASP A 55 -10.14 14.77 -7.67
N PRO A 56 -10.13 15.60 -6.62
CA PRO A 56 -8.91 16.08 -5.98
C PRO A 56 -7.98 14.94 -5.54
N GLY A 57 -8.52 13.79 -5.14
CA GLY A 57 -7.77 12.60 -4.77
C GLY A 57 -6.95 12.02 -5.92
N TYR A 58 -7.49 12.05 -7.14
CA TYR A 58 -6.75 11.64 -8.33
C TYR A 58 -5.53 12.54 -8.58
N SER A 59 -5.73 13.86 -8.53
CA SER A 59 -4.64 14.83 -8.71
C SER A 59 -3.56 14.67 -7.64
N ALA A 60 -3.95 14.48 -6.37
CA ALA A 60 -3.02 14.27 -5.28
C ALA A 60 -2.18 12.99 -5.44
N LEU A 61 -2.78 11.90 -5.93
CA LEU A 61 -2.05 10.66 -6.21
C LEU A 61 -1.10 10.80 -7.40
N LYS A 62 -1.48 11.54 -8.44
CA LYS A 62 -0.60 11.81 -9.58
C LYS A 62 0.55 12.74 -9.20
N ASP A 63 0.30 13.75 -8.39
CA ASP A 63 1.37 14.60 -7.86
C ASP A 63 2.32 13.77 -6.98
N ALA A 64 1.78 12.87 -6.17
CA ALA A 64 2.56 11.96 -5.34
C ALA A 64 3.41 10.95 -6.12
N GLU A 65 2.91 10.47 -7.26
CA GLU A 65 3.69 9.66 -8.18
C GLU A 65 4.81 10.49 -8.85
N ASN A 66 4.51 11.73 -9.24
CA ASN A 66 5.45 12.57 -9.98
C ASN A 66 6.63 13.06 -9.14
N ASP A 67 6.40 13.42 -7.88
CA ASP A 67 7.48 13.88 -6.98
C ASP A 67 8.20 12.74 -6.27
N GLY A 68 7.54 11.58 -6.07
CA GLY A 68 8.12 10.45 -5.37
C GLY A 68 8.38 10.72 -3.89
N ASP A 69 7.74 11.73 -3.31
CA ASP A 69 7.94 12.12 -1.91
C ASP A 69 7.19 11.18 -0.96
N GLN A 70 7.77 11.00 0.23
CA GLN A 70 7.16 10.24 1.33
C GLN A 70 5.88 10.92 1.81
N ARG A 71 4.80 10.13 1.92
CA ARG A 71 3.51 10.58 2.43
C ARG A 71 2.96 9.67 3.50
N VAL A 72 2.11 10.26 4.35
CA VAL A 72 1.32 9.55 5.35
C VAL A 72 -0.06 9.26 4.75
N PHE A 73 -0.48 8.00 4.83
CA PHE A 73 -1.79 7.55 4.42
C PHE A 73 -2.56 7.06 5.63
N LYS A 74 -3.87 7.25 5.60
CA LYS A 74 -4.78 6.83 6.66
C LYS A 74 -6.03 6.19 6.06
N ILE A 75 -6.35 4.98 6.51
CA ILE A 75 -7.61 4.31 6.21
C ILE A 75 -8.42 4.28 7.50
N SER A 76 -9.57 4.93 7.50
CA SER A 76 -10.49 4.90 8.63
C SER A 76 -11.47 3.74 8.48
N PHE A 77 -11.51 2.86 9.48
CA PHE A 77 -12.49 1.79 9.56
C PHE A 77 -13.66 2.25 10.43
N PRO A 78 -14.92 2.17 9.94
CA PRO A 78 -16.07 2.43 10.78
C PRO A 78 -16.01 1.56 12.04
N ASP A 79 -16.07 2.19 13.21
CA ASP A 79 -16.10 1.56 14.54
C ASP A 79 -14.87 0.71 14.93
N ASN A 80 -13.76 0.79 14.19
CA ASN A 80 -12.57 -0.05 14.45
C ASN A 80 -11.24 0.70 14.28
N GLY A 81 -11.27 2.01 14.48
CA GLY A 81 -10.09 2.87 14.47
C GLY A 81 -9.51 3.15 13.08
N ASP A 82 -8.22 3.50 13.04
CA ASP A 82 -7.51 3.94 11.83
C ASP A 82 -6.29 3.05 11.55
N LEU A 83 -6.08 2.66 10.29
CA LEU A 83 -4.80 2.14 9.79
C LEU A 83 -3.97 3.30 9.25
N VAL A 84 -2.79 3.52 9.81
CA VAL A 84 -1.86 4.55 9.37
C VAL A 84 -0.61 3.90 8.79
N PHE A 85 -0.16 4.36 7.64
CA PHE A 85 1.07 3.89 7.01
C PHE A 85 1.79 5.01 6.28
N GLU A 86 3.10 4.85 6.14
CA GLU A 86 3.97 5.78 5.45
C GLU A 86 4.59 5.09 4.24
N GLY A 87 4.53 5.75 3.10
CA GLY A 87 5.02 5.18 1.86
C GLY A 87 5.22 6.21 0.76
N VAL A 88 5.78 5.72 -0.34
CA VAL A 88 5.96 6.46 -1.59
C VAL A 88 5.06 5.85 -2.64
N VAL A 89 4.36 6.69 -3.42
CA VAL A 89 3.55 6.22 -4.55
C VAL A 89 4.50 5.82 -5.67
N ALA A 90 4.62 4.51 -5.90
CA ALA A 90 5.54 3.95 -6.90
C ALA A 90 4.98 4.00 -8.33
N GLY A 91 3.65 4.12 -8.46
CA GLY A 91 3.02 4.28 -9.77
C GLY A 91 1.50 4.27 -9.69
N VAL A 92 0.85 4.93 -10.64
CA VAL A 92 -0.60 4.95 -10.84
C VAL A 92 -0.91 4.43 -12.24
N ASN A 93 -1.35 3.18 -12.31
CA ASN A 93 -1.52 2.42 -13.55
C ASN A 93 -2.98 2.06 -13.82
N PHE A 94 -3.33 1.89 -15.09
CA PHE A 94 -4.61 1.31 -15.48
C PHE A 94 -4.59 -0.20 -15.29
N THR A 95 -5.59 -0.75 -14.60
CA THR A 95 -5.78 -2.21 -14.51
C THR A 95 -6.67 -2.71 -15.62
N ASP A 96 -7.73 -1.96 -15.94
CA ASP A 96 -8.72 -2.35 -16.95
C ASP A 96 -9.22 -1.14 -17.74
N ILE A 97 -9.34 -1.32 -19.06
CA ILE A 97 -10.03 -0.38 -19.95
C ILE A 97 -11.36 -1.06 -20.34
N PRO A 98 -12.47 -0.73 -19.68
CA PRO A 98 -13.75 -1.35 -19.99
C PRO A 98 -14.26 -0.90 -21.36
N LEU A 99 -15.01 -1.78 -22.02
CA LEU A 99 -15.73 -1.44 -23.26
C LEU A 99 -16.91 -0.48 -22.98
N ASP A 100 -17.47 -0.55 -21.76
CA ASP A 100 -18.47 0.36 -21.20
C ASP A 100 -18.16 0.64 -19.71
N GLY A 101 -18.02 1.91 -19.31
CA GLY A 101 -17.76 2.33 -17.92
C GLY A 101 -16.51 3.19 -17.74
N SER A 102 -16.18 3.54 -16.48
CA SER A 102 -14.93 4.26 -16.17
C SER A 102 -13.77 3.28 -16.03
N PRO A 103 -12.57 3.59 -16.55
CA PRO A 103 -11.41 2.72 -16.37
C PRO A 103 -10.98 2.65 -14.91
N ALA A 104 -10.61 1.45 -14.48
CA ALA A 104 -10.09 1.21 -13.14
C ALA A 104 -8.59 1.52 -13.10
N LEU A 105 -8.18 2.23 -12.05
CA LEU A 105 -6.81 2.58 -11.75
C LEU A 105 -6.35 1.88 -10.48
N LEU A 106 -5.05 1.61 -10.42
CA LEU A 106 -4.36 1.05 -9.27
C LEU A 106 -3.14 1.91 -8.95
N ALA A 107 -3.13 2.50 -7.76
CA ALA A 107 -1.93 3.12 -7.20
C ALA A 107 -1.19 2.08 -6.36
N ASN A 108 0.09 1.88 -6.66
CA ASN A 108 0.98 1.05 -5.84
C ASN A 108 1.79 1.96 -4.91
N ILE A 109 1.78 1.63 -3.62
CA ILE A 109 2.50 2.36 -2.57
C ILE A 109 3.55 1.42 -2.00
N THR A 110 4.81 1.83 -2.04
CA THR A 110 5.90 1.13 -1.35
C THR A 110 5.98 1.63 0.08
N LEU A 111 5.85 0.71 1.05
CA LEU A 111 5.87 1.06 2.46
C LEU A 111 7.29 1.29 2.96
N ILE A 112 7.48 2.35 3.74
CA ILE A 112 8.76 2.65 4.41
C ILE A 112 8.87 1.84 5.71
N LYS A 113 7.75 1.64 6.38
CA LYS A 113 7.62 0.85 7.62
C LYS A 113 6.31 0.09 7.62
N LYS A 114 6.22 -0.93 8.46
CA LYS A 114 4.99 -1.70 8.64
C LYS A 114 3.85 -0.77 9.07
N SER A 115 2.67 -0.99 8.50
CA SER A 115 1.46 -0.25 8.83
C SER A 115 1.09 -0.42 10.30
N GLU A 116 0.61 0.66 10.92
CA GLU A 116 0.19 0.69 12.33
C GLU A 116 -1.33 0.76 12.40
N HIS A 117 -1.95 -0.21 13.07
CA HIS A 117 -3.39 -0.17 13.37
C HIS A 117 -3.61 0.48 14.74
N ARG A 118 -4.38 1.58 14.76
CA ARG A 118 -4.73 2.35 15.95
C ARG A 118 -6.21 2.11 16.26
N PHE A 119 -6.49 1.45 17.38
CA PHE A 119 -7.84 1.18 17.88
C PHE A 119 -8.40 2.33 18.70
#